data_AF-M0ZYX2-F1
#
_entry.id   AF-M0ZYX2-F1
#
_cell.length_a   1.000
_cell.length_b   1.000
_cell.length_c   1.000
_cell.angle_alpha   90.00
_cell.angle_beta   90.00
_cell.angle_gamma   90.00
#
_symmetry.space_group_name_H-M   'P 1'
#
loop_
_entity.id
_entity.type
_entity.pdbx_description
1 polymer ?
#
loop_
_entity_poly.entity_id
_entity_poly.type
_entity_poly.pdbx_seq_one_letter_code
_entity_poly.pdbx_strand_id
1 'polypeptide(L)'
;MDIDRKDGRTANQLRPLSCSRNVLNRAHGSASWSQGETKVLAAVYGPKAGTNKNENPEKACFEVIWKPKTGQIGKEEKEYEMILKKTVQSICVLNVHPNTTTSIIIQVRQSISTEELHSIGIC
;
A
#
# COMPACT_ATOMS: atom_id res chain seq x y z
N MET A 1 19.68 -30.83 -7.32
CA MET A 1 20.05 -30.08 -6.12
C MET A 1 18.95 -29.07 -5.91
N ASP A 2 17.97 -29.40 -5.07
CA ASP A 2 16.90 -28.49 -4.72
C ASP A 2 17.53 -27.32 -3.95
N ILE A 3 17.50 -26.14 -4.56
CA ILE A 3 17.99 -24.90 -3.96
C ILE A 3 16.97 -24.55 -2.88
N ASP A 4 17.14 -25.14 -1.70
CA ASP A 4 16.28 -24.85 -0.57
C ASP A 4 16.56 -23.41 -0.14
N ARG A 5 15.59 -22.53 -0.36
CA ARG A 5 15.65 -21.13 0.07
C ARG A 5 15.77 -21.16 1.60
N LYS A 6 16.37 -20.13 2.23
CA LYS A 6 16.53 -20.08 3.71
C LYS A 6 15.25 -20.39 4.50
N ASP A 7 14.09 -20.17 3.88
CA ASP A 7 12.77 -20.39 4.47
C ASP A 7 12.19 -21.81 4.26
N GLY A 8 12.90 -22.76 3.64
CA GLY A 8 12.42 -24.12 3.40
C GLY A 8 11.28 -24.24 2.37
N ARG A 9 11.14 -23.24 1.48
CA ARG A 9 10.01 -23.12 0.53
C ARG A 9 10.45 -23.42 -0.89
N THR A 10 9.58 -24.10 -1.65
CA THR A 10 9.78 -24.32 -3.09
C THR A 10 9.71 -23.00 -3.87
N ALA A 11 10.31 -22.95 -5.07
CA ALA A 11 10.35 -21.74 -5.91
C ALA A 11 8.96 -21.15 -6.22
N ASN A 12 7.92 -21.99 -6.25
CA ASN A 12 6.55 -21.59 -6.59
C ASN A 12 5.67 -21.33 -5.34
N GLN A 13 6.20 -21.47 -4.13
CA GLN A 13 5.41 -21.33 -2.90
C GLN A 13 5.51 -19.91 -2.31
N LEU A 14 4.38 -19.22 -2.30
CA LEU A 14 4.25 -17.89 -1.70
C LEU A 14 4.47 -17.93 -0.18
N ARG A 15 4.94 -16.81 0.39
CA ARG A 15 5.02 -16.62 1.84
C ARG A 15 3.61 -16.68 2.45
N PRO A 16 3.46 -17.15 3.70
CA PRO A 16 2.19 -17.13 4.41
C PRO A 16 1.56 -15.72 4.37
N LEU A 17 0.34 -15.66 3.86
CA LEU A 17 -0.44 -14.42 3.74
C LEU A 17 -1.41 -14.32 4.91
N SER A 18 -1.48 -13.16 5.54
CA SER A 18 -2.47 -12.85 6.56
C SER A 18 -3.00 -11.44 6.35
N CYS A 19 -4.33 -11.31 6.33
CA CYS A 19 -5.03 -10.04 6.17
C CYS A 19 -5.98 -9.85 7.35
N SER A 20 -5.88 -8.72 8.02
CA SER A 20 -6.81 -8.30 9.07
C SER A 20 -7.50 -7.02 8.63
N ARG A 21 -8.82 -7.00 8.65
CA ARG A 21 -9.63 -5.82 8.28
C ARG A 21 -10.04 -5.06 9.54
N ASN A 22 -10.31 -3.76 9.38
CA ASN A 22 -10.80 -2.87 10.43
C ASN A 22 -9.89 -2.80 11.67
N VAL A 23 -8.58 -2.64 11.44
CA VAL A 23 -7.56 -2.56 12.50
C VAL A 23 -7.54 -1.19 13.19
N LEU A 24 -7.93 -0.14 12.47
CA LEU A 24 -7.94 1.25 12.95
C LEU A 24 -9.37 1.72 13.17
N ASN A 25 -9.71 2.09 14.40
CA ASN A 25 -11.04 2.61 14.77
C ASN A 25 -11.34 4.02 14.23
N ARG A 26 -10.32 4.82 13.89
CA ARG A 26 -10.48 6.21 13.41
C ARG A 26 -10.57 6.34 11.89
N ALA A 27 -10.16 5.31 11.16
CA ALA A 27 -10.22 5.31 9.70
C ALA A 27 -11.58 4.77 9.25
N HIS A 28 -12.13 5.29 8.16
CA HIS A 28 -13.37 4.75 7.58
C HIS A 28 -13.17 3.32 7.07
N GLY A 29 -11.97 3.01 6.57
CA GLY A 29 -11.56 1.66 6.25
C GLY A 29 -10.11 1.45 6.64
N SER A 30 -9.76 0.26 7.10
CA SER A 30 -8.36 -0.10 7.33
C SER A 30 -8.13 -1.58 7.09
N ALA A 31 -6.92 -1.91 6.66
CA ALA A 31 -6.49 -3.28 6.42
C ALA A 31 -5.01 -3.41 6.79
N SER A 32 -4.68 -4.42 7.58
CA SER A 32 -3.32 -4.87 7.82
C SER A 32 -3.05 -6.06 6.93
N TRP A 33 -2.03 -5.96 6.09
CA TRP A 33 -1.55 -7.02 5.22
C TRP A 33 -0.19 -7.50 5.70
N SER A 34 -0.05 -8.82 5.83
CA SER A 34 1.19 -9.48 6.24
C SER A 34 1.52 -10.58 5.24
N GLN A 35 2.73 -10.55 4.70
CA GLN A 35 3.28 -11.59 3.85
C GLN A 35 4.61 -12.06 4.44
N GLY A 36 4.55 -13.12 5.25
CA GLY A 36 5.67 -13.53 6.10
C GLY A 36 6.11 -12.39 7.02
N GLU A 37 7.34 -11.94 6.85
CA GLU A 37 7.94 -10.86 7.64
C GLU A 37 7.60 -9.45 7.14
N THR A 38 7.05 -9.32 5.93
CA THR A 38 6.65 -8.02 5.40
C THR A 38 5.25 -7.67 5.90
N LYS A 39 5.11 -6.57 6.63
CA LYS A 39 3.83 -6.10 7.18
C LYS A 39 3.56 -4.65 6.82
N VAL A 40 2.38 -4.41 6.27
CA VAL A 40 1.91 -3.10 5.80
C VAL A 40 0.51 -2.84 6.34
N LEU A 41 0.26 -1.60 6.74
CA LEU A 41 -1.03 -1.15 7.23
C LEU A 41 -1.57 -0.08 6.27
N ALA A 42 -2.70 -0.34 5.65
CA ALA A 42 -3.43 0.61 4.83
C ALA A 42 -4.60 1.20 5.62
N ALA A 43 -4.77 2.51 5.54
CA ALA A 43 -5.88 3.26 6.11
C ALA A 43 -6.53 4.12 5.03
N VAL A 44 -7.83 3.98 4.86
CA VAL A 44 -8.63 4.77 3.93
C VAL A 44 -9.50 5.71 4.75
N TYR A 45 -9.35 6.99 4.46
CA TYR A 45 -10.23 8.03 4.93
C TYR A 45 -11.19 8.32 3.78
N GLY A 46 -12.44 7.91 3.99
CA GLY A 46 -13.53 8.04 3.03
C GLY A 46 -13.68 9.44 2.44
N PRO A 47 -14.49 9.55 1.38
CA PRO A 47 -14.60 10.74 0.56
C PRO A 47 -14.99 11.95 1.39
N LYS A 48 -14.03 12.86 1.59
CA LYS A 48 -14.27 14.16 2.20
C LYS A 48 -14.74 15.12 1.12
N ALA A 49 -15.77 15.92 1.44
CA ALA A 49 -16.23 16.97 0.53
C ALA A 49 -15.13 18.02 0.35
N GLY A 50 -14.86 18.37 -0.91
CA GLY A 50 -13.82 19.32 -1.29
C GLY A 50 -12.70 18.65 -2.08
N THR A 51 -12.50 19.14 -3.29
CA THR A 51 -11.31 18.91 -4.09
C THR A 51 -10.23 19.95 -3.76
N ASN A 52 -8.95 19.60 -3.95
CA ASN A 52 -7.89 20.58 -3.86
C ASN A 52 -8.05 21.62 -4.98
N LYS A 53 -7.61 22.87 -4.73
CA LYS A 53 -7.79 24.02 -5.64
C LYS A 53 -7.26 23.82 -7.08
N ASN A 54 -6.44 22.80 -7.32
CA ASN A 54 -5.82 22.49 -8.61
C ASN A 54 -6.32 21.19 -9.25
N GLU A 55 -7.33 20.52 -8.69
CA GLU A 55 -7.83 19.24 -9.18
C GLU A 55 -9.25 19.37 -9.76
N ASN A 56 -9.54 18.55 -10.78
CA ASN A 56 -10.79 18.64 -11.53
C ASN A 56 -12.02 18.38 -10.63
N PRO A 57 -12.91 19.37 -10.42
CA PRO A 57 -14.05 19.24 -9.52
C PRO A 57 -15.10 18.22 -10.00
N GLU A 58 -15.05 17.81 -11.26
CA GLU A 58 -15.99 16.85 -11.84
C GLU A 58 -15.69 15.39 -11.48
N LYS A 59 -14.51 15.10 -10.91
CA LYS A 59 -14.06 13.74 -10.58
C LYS A 59 -13.72 13.60 -9.11
N ALA A 60 -13.89 12.40 -8.57
CA ALA A 60 -13.34 12.06 -7.27
C ALA A 60 -11.80 12.11 -7.31
N CYS A 61 -11.19 12.73 -6.32
CA CYS A 61 -9.75 12.76 -6.15
C CYS A 61 -9.29 11.64 -5.21
N PHE A 62 -8.16 11.02 -5.54
CA PHE A 62 -7.45 10.09 -4.67
C PHE A 62 -6.10 10.67 -4.29
N GLU A 63 -5.88 10.80 -3.00
CA GLU A 63 -4.59 11.15 -2.41
C GLU A 63 -4.00 9.87 -1.80
N VAL A 64 -2.79 9.50 -2.22
CA VAL A 64 -2.07 8.37 -1.64
C VAL A 64 -0.83 8.92 -0.94
N ILE A 65 -0.61 8.51 0.30
CA ILE A 65 0.54 8.90 1.10
C ILE A 65 1.26 7.64 1.53
N TRP A 66 2.50 7.47 1.08
CA TRP A 66 3.36 6.38 1.53
C TRP A 66 4.18 6.80 2.75
N LYS A 67 4.08 6.04 3.83
CA LYS A 67 4.87 6.24 5.05
C LYS A 67 5.84 5.08 5.26
N PRO A 68 7.16 5.32 5.15
CA PRO A 68 8.16 4.29 5.38
C PRO A 68 8.20 3.87 6.86
N LYS A 69 8.90 2.77 7.14
CA LYS A 69 9.10 2.24 8.50
C LYS A 69 9.87 3.23 9.38
N THR A 70 10.91 3.85 8.81
CA THR A 70 11.82 4.79 9.48
C THR A 70 12.35 5.78 8.44
N GLY A 71 12.48 7.05 8.83
CA GLY A 71 13.06 8.09 7.97
C GLY A 71 12.04 8.86 7.12
N GLN A 72 12.56 9.61 6.15
CA GLN A 72 11.78 10.39 5.20
C GLN A 72 11.52 9.59 3.93
N ILE A 73 10.51 10.00 3.16
CA ILE A 73 10.16 9.39 1.86
C ILE A 73 11.34 9.55 0.90
N GLY A 74 11.89 8.43 0.43
CA GLY A 74 12.90 8.39 -0.61
C GLY A 74 12.30 8.47 -2.01
N LYS A 75 13.16 8.35 -3.02
CA LYS A 75 12.75 8.41 -4.44
C LYS A 75 11.90 7.19 -4.82
N GLU A 76 12.27 6.00 -4.34
CA GLU A 76 11.56 4.75 -4.62
C GLU A 76 10.16 4.75 -3.98
N GLU A 77 10.03 5.19 -2.73
CA GLU A 77 8.73 5.28 -2.07
C GLU A 77 7.79 6.25 -2.77
N LYS A 78 8.33 7.35 -3.31
CA LYS A 78 7.56 8.31 -4.09
C LYS A 78 7.09 7.72 -5.43
N GLU A 79 7.88 6.85 -6.03
CA GLU A 79 7.47 6.09 -7.22
C GLU A 79 6.35 5.10 -6.89
N TYR A 80 6.47 4.35 -5.79
CA TYR A 80 5.40 3.47 -5.32
C TYR A 80 4.10 4.24 -5.04
N GLU A 81 4.19 5.41 -4.41
CA GLU A 81 3.04 6.29 -4.19
C GLU A 81 2.34 6.68 -5.51
N MET A 82 3.12 7.03 -6.54
CA MET A 82 2.57 7.39 -7.85
C MET A 82 1.92 6.20 -8.56
N ILE A 83 2.54 5.03 -8.50
CA ILE A 83 1.99 3.79 -9.09
C ILE A 83 0.68 3.42 -8.38
N LEU A 84 0.65 3.49 -7.05
CA LEU A 84 -0.54 3.20 -6.26
C LEU A 84 -1.66 4.20 -6.54
N LYS A 85 -1.36 5.50 -6.62
CA LYS A 85 -2.34 6.52 -7.00
C LYS A 85 -2.97 6.21 -8.36
N LYS A 86 -2.15 5.91 -9.38
CA LYS A 86 -2.64 5.53 -10.72
C LYS A 86 -3.48 4.25 -10.69
N THR A 87 -3.04 3.25 -9.95
CA THR A 87 -3.73 1.95 -9.83
C THR A 87 -5.11 2.12 -9.18
N VAL A 88 -5.18 2.84 -8.06
CA VAL A 88 -6.46 3.12 -7.37
C VAL A 88 -7.38 3.95 -8.26
N GLN A 89 -6.86 4.97 -8.94
CA GLN A 89 -7.63 5.78 -9.89
C GLN A 89 -8.21 4.95 -11.05
N SER A 90 -7.50 3.90 -11.47
CA SER A 90 -7.97 3.01 -12.53
C SER A 90 -9.02 1.99 -12.07
N ILE A 91 -8.99 1.59 -10.79
CA ILE A 91 -9.89 0.58 -10.24
C ILE A 91 -11.18 1.23 -9.69
N CYS A 92 -11.07 2.41 -9.10
CA CYS A 92 -12.19 3.11 -8.48
C CYS A 92 -13.00 3.92 -9.50
N VAL A 93 -14.33 3.89 -9.39
CA VAL A 93 -15.21 4.68 -10.24
C VAL A 93 -15.23 6.14 -9.77
N LEU A 94 -14.59 7.02 -10.55
CA LEU A 94 -14.40 8.44 -10.23
C LEU A 94 -15.68 9.29 -10.31
N ASN A 95 -16.74 8.77 -10.93
CA ASN A 95 -17.96 9.53 -11.25
C ASN A 95 -19.08 9.39 -10.20
N VAL A 96 -18.91 8.51 -9.19
CA VAL A 96 -19.96 8.25 -8.20
C VAL A 96 -20.10 9.41 -7.20
N HIS A 97 -18.97 10.07 -6.88
CA HIS A 97 -18.93 11.16 -5.91
C HIS A 97 -18.04 12.30 -6.42
N PRO A 98 -18.55 13.19 -7.30
CA PRO A 98 -17.79 14.36 -7.77
C PRO A 98 -17.43 15.28 -6.61
N ASN A 99 -16.34 16.04 -6.73
CA ASN A 99 -15.84 16.96 -5.71
C ASN A 99 -15.58 16.31 -4.33
N THR A 100 -15.15 15.05 -4.33
CA THR A 100 -14.72 14.37 -3.10
C THR A 100 -13.28 13.97 -3.16
N THR A 101 -12.59 14.00 -2.02
CA THR A 101 -11.21 13.54 -1.88
C THR A 101 -11.15 12.36 -0.93
N THR A 102 -10.63 11.23 -1.41
CA THR A 102 -10.36 10.04 -0.59
C THR A 102 -8.86 9.97 -0.33
N SER A 103 -8.46 10.02 0.94
CA SER A 103 -7.05 9.91 1.32
C SER A 103 -6.73 8.48 1.77
N ILE A 104 -5.73 7.89 1.16
CA ILE A 104 -5.23 6.54 1.42
C ILE A 104 -3.82 6.67 1.99
N ILE A 105 -3.64 6.23 3.23
CA ILE A 105 -2.35 6.25 3.91
C ILE A 105 -1.86 4.82 4.03
N ILE A 106 -0.66 4.56 3.52
CA ILE A 106 -0.02 3.25 3.59
C ILE A 106 1.20 3.38 4.50
N GLN A 107 1.18 2.65 5.61
CA GLN A 107 2.26 2.63 6.59
C GLN A 107 2.96 1.28 6.54
N VAL A 108 4.25 1.30 6.22
CA VAL A 108 5.11 0.12 6.37
C VAL A 108 5.41 -0.07 7.86
N ARG A 109 5.07 -1.24 8.41
CA ARG A 109 5.37 -1.61 9.81
C ARG A 109 6.65 -2.43 9.88
N GLN A 110 6.78 -3.36 8.96
CA GLN A 110 7.93 -4.25 8.88
C GLN A 110 8.28 -4.46 7.41
N SER A 111 9.46 -3.99 7.02
CA SER A 111 10.12 -4.37 5.79
C SER A 111 11.23 -5.34 6.14
N ILE A 112 11.42 -6.32 5.27
CA ILE A 112 12.60 -7.18 5.28
C ILE A 112 13.74 -6.40 4.62
N SER A 113 14.98 -6.61 5.07
CA SER A 113 16.13 -5.94 4.49
C SER A 113 16.38 -6.43 3.05
N THR A 114 16.89 -5.57 2.17
CA THR A 114 17.19 -5.95 0.77
C THR A 114 18.23 -7.07 0.70
N GLU A 115 19.08 -7.19 1.71
CA GLU A 115 20.06 -8.28 1.87
C GLU A 115 19.38 -9.64 2.09
N GLU A 116 18.27 -9.65 2.82
CA GLU A 116 17.42 -10.83 2.98
C GLU A 116 16.51 -11.06 1.77
N LEU A 117 16.15 -10.05 0.97
CA LEU A 117 15.46 -10.26 -0.32
C LEU A 117 16.32 -10.99 -1.35
N HIS A 118 17.64 -10.77 -1.34
CA HIS A 118 18.58 -11.53 -2.16
C HIS A 118 18.78 -12.97 -1.66
N SER A 119 18.90 -13.19 -0.34
CA SER A 119 18.83 -14.55 0.26
C SER A 119 17.46 -15.20 0.01
N ILE A 120 16.46 -14.34 -0.12
CA ILE A 120 15.07 -14.50 -0.53
C ILE A 120 14.89 -15.22 -1.85
N GLY A 121 15.77 -14.94 -2.83
CA GLY A 121 15.61 -15.29 -4.25
C GLY A 121 14.56 -14.44 -4.98
N ILE A 122 14.31 -13.21 -4.54
CA ILE A 122 13.51 -12.25 -5.30
C ILE A 122 14.51 -11.47 -6.17
N CYS A 123 14.64 -11.88 -7.43
CA CYS A 123 15.21 -11.06 -8.50
C CYS A 123 14.09 -10.27 -9.17
#